data_AF-A0A2H0V9V1-F1
#
_entry.id   AF-A0A2H0V9V1-F1
#
_cell.length_a   1.000
_cell.length_b   1.000
_cell.length_c   1.000
_cell.angle_alpha   90.00
_cell.angle_beta   90.00
_cell.angle_gamma   90.00
#
_symmetry.space_group_name_H-M   'P 1'
#
loop_
_entity.id
_entity.type
_entity.pdbx_description
1 polymer ?
#
loop_
_entity_poly.entity_id
_entity_poly.type
_entity_poly.pdbx_seq_one_letter_code
_entity_poly.pdbx_strand_id
1 'polypeptide(L)'
;MRNNIKIMGRSWNFKSHSLAGALAIMLAALLWSIDGLFIRPRFYILPAEMVVFWEHFLGFIVLSPFIFLNWHKIKLISKKSWGALIWISFFGGALGTIMITKAFFAAMDGQASFATVIILQKLQPIFALFLASILLKERLPRFFYLWAVIAVTASYFIALGQSGLDISTINWQHSAALFAFIAAFAFGSSTVFGKRVANHLDYKIVAALRFGLTAILVLGLAIFTGTIGQTSQLSLIYWELLGLIVLTSGAGAMFIYYFGLRRVSASAATILELFWPFSALILDYVFNHNYLNYIQVIAFIVLLVAFYKIYLLDKLKSVTFKAKVISGSQRGRVLGYPTANLDKTDLDIPHGVYIVKLQLAGQDYLGLMHFGFKDVFDEPVSLEILIKDFVGDIYGQEMSVTVIKKIREVEKFSGAEELQVAIKRDLSILADFSKGKNML
;
A
#
# COMPACT_ATOMS: atom_id res chain seq x y z
N MET A 1 5.08 -18.46 -31.47
CA MET A 1 3.63 -18.26 -31.75
C MET A 1 2.95 -17.86 -30.45
N ARG A 2 2.55 -16.58 -30.31
CA ARG A 2 1.90 -16.06 -29.08
C ARG A 2 0.39 -16.08 -29.30
N ASN A 3 -0.33 -16.81 -28.45
CA ASN A 3 -1.79 -16.92 -28.49
C ASN A 3 -2.45 -15.55 -28.19
N ASN A 4 -2.96 -14.91 -29.23
CA ASN A 4 -3.88 -13.79 -29.16
C ASN A 4 -5.31 -14.33 -29.03
N ILE A 5 -5.86 -14.34 -27.81
CA ILE A 5 -7.31 -14.45 -27.63
C ILE A 5 -7.90 -13.05 -27.82
N LYS A 6 -8.43 -12.80 -29.01
CA LYS A 6 -9.28 -11.63 -29.33
C LYS A 6 -10.69 -11.88 -28.78
N ILE A 7 -11.05 -11.22 -27.69
CA ILE A 7 -12.46 -10.99 -27.34
C ILE A 7 -12.63 -9.49 -27.09
N MET A 8 -13.39 -8.84 -27.98
CA MET A 8 -13.85 -7.44 -27.94
C MET A 8 -12.77 -6.35 -27.76
N GLY A 9 -12.09 -6.00 -28.85
CA GLY A 9 -11.98 -4.62 -29.35
C GLY A 9 -11.31 -3.51 -28.52
N ARG A 10 -10.73 -3.72 -27.33
CA ARG A 10 -9.98 -2.67 -26.60
C ARG A 10 -8.79 -3.24 -25.82
N SER A 11 -7.58 -3.11 -26.36
CA SER A 11 -6.34 -3.37 -25.61
C SER A 11 -5.84 -2.08 -24.96
N TRP A 12 -5.88 -2.03 -23.63
CA TRP A 12 -5.25 -0.96 -22.85
C TRP A 12 -4.07 -1.55 -22.07
N ASN A 13 -2.84 -1.19 -22.45
CA ASN A 13 -1.61 -1.61 -21.77
C ASN A 13 -1.42 -0.80 -20.47
N PHE A 14 -1.86 -1.41 -19.37
CA PHE A 14 -1.66 -0.99 -17.96
C PHE A 14 -0.65 -1.88 -17.21
N LYS A 15 0.04 -2.81 -17.90
CA LYS A 15 0.51 -4.06 -17.31
C LYS A 15 1.77 -4.00 -16.43
N SER A 16 2.74 -3.12 -16.69
CA SER A 16 4.06 -3.21 -16.02
C SER A 16 4.08 -2.67 -14.60
N HIS A 17 3.38 -1.57 -14.33
CA HIS A 17 3.45 -0.88 -13.03
C HIS A 17 2.62 -1.57 -11.94
N SER A 18 1.47 -2.16 -12.29
CA SER A 18 0.64 -2.90 -11.33
C SER A 18 1.24 -4.26 -10.97
N LEU A 19 1.98 -4.91 -11.88
CA LEU A 19 2.61 -6.20 -11.60
C LEU A 19 3.75 -6.05 -10.58
N ALA A 20 4.61 -5.06 -10.78
CA ALA A 20 5.66 -4.74 -9.80
C ALA A 20 5.06 -4.39 -8.43
N GLY A 21 3.92 -3.70 -8.42
CA GLY A 21 3.17 -3.41 -7.20
C GLY A 21 2.70 -4.68 -6.49
N ALA A 22 2.04 -5.58 -7.23
CA ALA A 22 1.51 -6.81 -6.68
C ALA A 22 2.62 -7.74 -6.14
N LEU A 23 3.70 -7.91 -6.91
CA LEU A 23 4.85 -8.71 -6.49
C LEU A 23 5.54 -8.15 -5.24
N ALA A 24 5.62 -6.83 -5.11
CA ALA A 24 6.16 -6.20 -3.91
C ALA A 24 5.30 -6.49 -2.67
N ILE A 25 3.98 -6.43 -2.77
CA ILE A 25 3.08 -6.81 -1.66
C ILE A 25 3.28 -8.27 -1.27
N MET A 26 3.34 -9.17 -2.24
CA MET A 26 3.57 -10.60 -1.99
C MET A 26 4.94 -10.85 -1.36
N LEU A 27 5.99 -10.13 -1.80
CA LEU A 27 7.32 -10.23 -1.20
C LEU A 27 7.34 -9.73 0.25
N ALA A 28 6.67 -8.61 0.56
CA ALA A 28 6.53 -8.14 1.94
C ALA A 28 5.79 -9.16 2.81
N ALA A 29 4.71 -9.76 2.29
CA ALA A 29 3.97 -10.82 2.96
C ALA A 29 4.83 -12.08 3.19
N LEU A 30 5.72 -12.43 2.27
CA LEU A 30 6.68 -13.51 2.47
C LEU A 30 7.65 -13.20 3.61
N LEU A 31 8.19 -11.98 3.67
CA LEU A 31 9.08 -11.56 4.77
C LEU A 31 8.36 -11.59 6.13
N TRP A 32 7.08 -11.20 6.19
CA TRP A 32 6.26 -11.34 7.40
C TRP A 32 6.06 -12.80 7.83
N SER A 33 6.08 -13.76 6.90
CA SER A 33 5.93 -15.18 7.24
C SER A 33 7.16 -15.76 7.92
N ILE A 34 8.35 -15.27 7.55
CA ILE A 34 9.60 -15.62 8.23
C ILE A 34 9.54 -15.15 9.69
N ASP A 35 9.13 -13.90 9.92
CA ASP A 35 9.03 -13.35 11.26
C ASP A 35 8.02 -14.09 12.14
N GLY A 36 6.76 -14.17 11.68
CA GLY A 36 5.67 -14.71 12.49
C GLY A 36 5.83 -16.17 12.87
N LEU A 37 6.49 -16.99 12.04
CA LEU A 37 6.68 -18.42 12.31
C LEU A 37 7.99 -18.73 13.04
N PHE A 38 9.08 -18.02 12.73
CA PHE A 38 10.42 -18.47 13.16
C PHE A 38 11.14 -17.50 14.09
N ILE A 39 10.87 -16.21 14.00
CA ILE A 39 11.63 -15.17 14.73
C ILE A 39 10.82 -14.67 15.93
N ARG A 40 9.64 -14.07 15.70
CA ARG A 40 8.80 -13.48 16.74
C ARG A 40 8.47 -14.46 17.87
N PRO A 41 8.11 -15.73 17.62
CA PRO A 41 7.80 -16.67 18.71
C PRO A 41 8.96 -16.89 19.68
N ARG A 42 10.21 -16.62 19.31
CA ARG A 42 11.37 -16.73 20.20
C ARG A 42 11.41 -15.67 21.30
N PHE A 43 10.62 -14.60 21.17
CA PHE A 43 10.52 -13.54 22.16
C PHE A 43 9.41 -13.78 23.19
N TYR A 44 8.74 -14.95 23.21
CA TYR A 44 7.52 -15.16 23.99
C TYR A 44 7.65 -14.97 25.51
N ILE A 45 8.87 -15.02 26.04
CA ILE A 45 9.16 -14.76 27.47
C ILE A 45 9.32 -13.27 27.80
N LEU A 46 9.34 -12.39 26.80
CA LEU A 46 9.53 -10.96 26.95
C LEU A 46 8.19 -10.21 26.81
N PRO A 47 8.08 -8.98 27.35
CA PRO A 47 6.89 -8.17 27.14
C PRO A 47 6.73 -7.76 25.67
N ALA A 48 5.53 -7.98 25.11
CA ALA A 48 5.24 -7.69 23.71
C ALA A 48 5.45 -6.21 23.35
N GLU A 49 5.08 -5.29 24.24
CA GLU A 49 5.26 -3.85 24.09
C GLU A 49 6.74 -3.48 23.92
N MET A 50 7.62 -4.15 24.66
CA MET A 50 9.06 -3.92 24.59
C MET A 50 9.64 -4.42 23.27
N VAL A 51 9.25 -5.61 22.82
CA VAL A 51 9.69 -6.17 21.53
C VAL A 51 9.26 -5.25 20.38
N VAL A 52 8.00 -4.82 20.39
CA VAL A 52 7.44 -3.93 19.37
C VAL A 52 8.09 -2.54 19.42
N PHE A 53 8.40 -2.02 20.61
CA PHE A 53 9.15 -0.76 20.73
C PHE A 53 10.50 -0.86 20.02
N TRP A 54 11.31 -1.88 20.35
CA TRP A 54 12.65 -2.02 19.77
C TRP A 54 12.61 -2.29 18.27
N GLU A 55 11.67 -3.11 17.79
CA GLU A 55 11.42 -3.29 16.35
C GLU A 55 11.19 -1.95 15.63
N HIS A 56 10.31 -1.09 16.16
CA HIS A 56 9.97 0.17 15.52
C HIS A 56 11.04 1.24 15.71
N PHE A 57 11.72 1.25 16.85
CA PHE A 57 12.80 2.20 17.12
C PHE A 57 14.02 1.92 16.24
N LEU A 58 14.47 0.66 16.16
CA LEU A 58 15.57 0.27 15.27
C LEU A 58 15.19 0.44 13.80
N GLY A 59 13.96 0.09 13.42
CA GLY A 59 13.46 0.36 12.08
C GLY A 59 13.39 1.86 11.74
N PHE A 60 13.04 2.71 12.72
CA PHE A 60 13.10 4.15 12.56
C PHE A 60 14.52 4.64 12.33
N ILE A 61 15.51 4.15 13.08
CA ILE A 61 16.93 4.50 12.87
C ILE A 61 17.32 4.22 11.41
N VAL A 62 17.01 3.02 10.90
CA VAL A 62 17.32 2.62 9.51
C VAL A 62 16.64 3.53 8.48
N LEU A 63 15.40 3.96 8.72
CA LEU A 63 14.62 4.75 7.76
C LEU A 63 14.76 6.28 7.96
N SER A 64 15.31 6.72 9.08
CA SER A 64 15.47 8.14 9.43
C SER A 64 16.23 8.98 8.39
N PRO A 65 17.21 8.47 7.62
CA PRO A 65 17.84 9.24 6.55
C PRO A 65 16.83 9.78 5.54
N PHE A 66 15.74 9.07 5.25
CA PHE A 66 14.70 9.54 4.33
C PHE A 66 13.93 10.76 4.85
N ILE A 67 13.84 10.95 6.17
CA ILE A 67 13.22 12.12 6.79
C ILE A 67 14.11 13.34 6.58
N PHE A 68 15.39 13.23 6.93
CA PHE A 68 16.34 14.34 6.82
C PHE A 68 16.50 14.79 5.36
N LEU A 69 16.63 13.83 4.43
CA LEU A 69 16.75 14.11 2.99
C LEU A 69 15.49 14.75 2.36
N ASN A 70 14.33 14.61 3.00
CA ASN A 70 13.06 15.11 2.48
C ASN A 70 12.33 16.06 3.45
N TRP A 71 13.05 16.70 4.37
CA TRP A 71 12.48 17.53 5.43
C TRP A 71 11.53 18.63 4.93
N HIS A 72 11.88 19.26 3.80
CA HIS A 72 11.03 20.27 3.15
C HIS A 72 9.65 19.72 2.77
N LYS A 73 9.60 18.51 2.18
CA LYS A 73 8.34 17.85 1.81
C LYS A 73 7.49 17.51 3.03
N ILE A 74 8.12 17.21 4.17
CA ILE A 74 7.44 16.86 5.41
C ILE A 74 6.71 18.08 6.00
N LYS A 75 7.29 19.28 5.90
CA LYS A 75 6.64 20.52 6.34
C LYS A 75 5.36 20.85 5.55
N LEU A 76 5.27 20.36 4.32
CA LEU A 76 4.14 20.60 3.42
C LEU A 76 3.04 19.52 3.51
N ILE A 77 3.17 18.55 4.41
CA ILE A 77 2.17 17.49 4.60
C ILE A 77 0.85 18.11 5.09
N SER A 78 -0.24 17.80 4.40
CA SER A 78 -1.58 18.28 4.76
C SER A 78 -2.05 17.73 6.11
N LYS A 79 -2.97 18.44 6.79
CA LYS A 79 -3.60 17.96 8.04
C LYS A 79 -4.27 16.59 7.87
N LYS A 80 -4.91 16.33 6.73
CA LYS A 80 -5.54 15.03 6.41
C LYS A 80 -4.50 13.92 6.31
N SER A 81 -3.37 14.20 5.63
CA SER A 81 -2.26 13.26 5.50
C SER A 81 -1.59 12.97 6.85
N TRP A 82 -1.44 13.98 7.72
CA TRP A 82 -1.00 13.79 9.11
C TRP A 82 -1.95 12.92 9.92
N GLY A 83 -3.27 13.16 9.84
CA GLY A 83 -4.26 12.33 10.51
C GLY A 83 -4.18 10.87 10.07
N ALA A 84 -3.99 10.62 8.77
CA ALA A 84 -3.82 9.28 8.24
C ALA A 84 -2.45 8.64 8.62
N LEU A 85 -1.37 9.42 8.74
CA LEU A 85 -0.08 8.97 9.27
C LEU A 85 -0.17 8.54 10.74
N ILE A 86 -0.87 9.33 11.57
CA ILE A 86 -1.12 8.99 12.97
C ILE A 86 -1.96 7.70 13.05
N TRP A 87 -2.98 7.57 12.20
CA TRP A 87 -3.83 6.38 12.15
C TRP A 87 -3.03 5.12 11.83
N ILE A 88 -2.20 5.12 10.78
CA ILE A 88 -1.41 3.93 10.42
C ILE A 88 -0.33 3.60 11.44
N SER A 89 0.20 4.61 12.14
CA SER A 89 1.18 4.43 13.21
C SER A 89 0.54 3.84 14.46
N PHE A 90 -0.67 4.29 14.82
CA PHE A 90 -1.40 3.74 15.96
C PHE A 90 -1.99 2.37 15.66
N PHE A 91 -2.85 2.22 14.65
CA PHE A 91 -3.53 0.95 14.37
C PHE A 91 -2.57 -0.07 13.78
N GLY A 92 -1.86 0.25 12.71
CA GLY A 92 -0.98 -0.71 12.07
C GLY A 92 0.39 -0.86 12.74
N GLY A 93 0.95 0.21 13.28
CA GLY A 93 2.27 0.18 13.93
C GLY A 93 2.20 -0.35 15.36
N ALA A 94 1.46 0.34 16.23
CA ALA A 94 1.41 0.03 17.65
C ALA A 94 0.41 -1.10 17.96
N LEU A 95 -0.90 -0.82 17.85
CA LEU A 95 -1.96 -1.71 18.30
C LEU A 95 -1.90 -3.06 17.57
N GLY A 96 -1.86 -3.06 16.24
CA GLY A 96 -1.84 -4.27 15.42
C GLY A 96 -0.62 -5.14 15.74
N THR A 97 0.57 -4.55 15.76
CA THR A 97 1.82 -5.30 16.02
C THR A 97 1.91 -5.81 17.45
N ILE A 98 1.46 -5.04 18.46
CA ILE A 98 1.39 -5.52 19.84
C ILE A 98 0.41 -6.68 19.96
N MET A 99 -0.80 -6.53 19.41
CA MET A 99 -1.83 -7.55 19.52
C MET A 99 -1.43 -8.84 18.80
N ILE A 100 -0.85 -8.77 17.60
CA ILE A 100 -0.38 -10.00 16.93
C ILE A 100 0.81 -10.64 17.66
N THR A 101 1.70 -9.84 18.25
CA THR A 101 2.80 -10.34 19.09
C THR A 101 2.26 -11.07 20.31
N LYS A 102 1.28 -10.47 21.02
CA LYS A 102 0.60 -11.11 22.16
C LYS A 102 -0.14 -12.38 21.74
N ALA A 103 -0.78 -12.40 20.58
CA ALA A 103 -1.46 -13.58 20.07
C ALA A 103 -0.49 -14.74 19.82
N PHE A 104 0.67 -14.47 19.21
CA PHE A 104 1.71 -15.49 19.02
C PHE A 104 2.35 -15.95 20.33
N PHE A 105 2.55 -15.04 21.30
CA PHE A 105 3.09 -15.41 22.62
C PHE A 105 2.11 -16.30 23.39
N ALA A 106 0.82 -15.95 23.37
CA ALA A 106 -0.23 -16.78 23.95
C ALA A 106 -0.33 -18.15 23.26
N ALA A 107 -0.04 -18.23 21.95
CA ALA A 107 0.04 -19.51 21.25
C ALA A 107 1.26 -20.34 21.67
N MET A 108 2.41 -19.72 21.88
CA MET A 108 3.60 -20.40 22.44
C MET A 108 3.40 -20.90 23.87
N ASP A 109 2.61 -20.18 24.66
CA ASP A 109 2.25 -20.55 26.03
C ASP A 109 1.13 -21.62 26.09
N GLY A 110 0.71 -22.15 24.93
CA GLY A 110 -0.32 -23.19 24.85
C GLY A 110 -1.75 -22.73 25.09
N GLN A 111 -2.00 -21.42 25.23
CA GLN A 111 -3.34 -20.85 25.45
C GLN A 111 -4.22 -20.91 24.18
N ALA A 112 -3.61 -21.00 23.01
CA ALA A 112 -4.28 -21.19 21.73
C ALA A 112 -3.34 -21.88 20.72
N SER A 113 -3.88 -22.38 19.62
CA SER A 113 -3.05 -22.86 18.52
C SER A 113 -2.55 -21.71 17.64
N PHE A 114 -1.38 -21.87 17.01
CA PHE A 114 -0.92 -20.96 15.95
C PHE A 114 -1.90 -20.87 14.79
N ALA A 115 -2.59 -21.97 14.47
CA ALA A 115 -3.63 -22.02 13.45
C ALA A 115 -4.77 -21.04 13.79
N THR A 116 -5.22 -20.99 15.05
CA THR A 116 -6.26 -20.05 15.51
C THR A 116 -5.87 -18.60 15.21
N VAL A 117 -4.63 -18.21 15.52
CA VAL A 117 -4.12 -16.86 15.24
C VAL A 117 -4.10 -16.59 13.73
N ILE A 118 -3.56 -17.52 12.93
CA ILE A 118 -3.44 -17.42 11.47
C ILE A 118 -4.81 -17.27 10.80
N ILE A 119 -5.81 -18.05 11.24
CA ILE A 119 -7.19 -18.09 10.74
C ILE A 119 -7.90 -16.78 11.00
N LEU A 120 -7.77 -16.23 12.21
CA LEU A 120 -8.39 -14.96 12.55
C LEU A 120 -7.77 -13.78 11.78
N GLN A 121 -6.49 -13.84 11.44
CA GLN A 121 -5.88 -12.85 10.53
C GLN A 121 -6.48 -12.85 9.13
N LYS A 122 -7.15 -13.92 8.69
CA LYS A 122 -7.83 -13.96 7.37
C LYS A 122 -9.09 -13.11 7.31
N LEU A 123 -9.51 -12.53 8.44
CA LEU A 123 -10.58 -11.53 8.48
C LEU A 123 -10.11 -10.14 8.01
N GLN A 124 -8.80 -9.89 7.96
CA GLN A 124 -8.24 -8.60 7.55
C GLN A 124 -8.80 -8.07 6.22
N PRO A 125 -8.90 -8.86 5.13
CA PRO A 125 -9.44 -8.39 3.86
C PRO A 125 -10.89 -7.90 3.97
N ILE A 126 -11.70 -8.47 4.86
CA ILE A 126 -13.10 -8.04 5.04
C ILE A 126 -13.13 -6.59 5.52
N PHE A 127 -12.35 -6.26 6.55
CA PHE A 127 -12.24 -4.90 7.08
C PHE A 127 -11.66 -3.93 6.05
N ALA A 128 -10.59 -4.34 5.36
CA ALA A 128 -9.94 -3.51 4.37
C ALA A 128 -10.82 -3.22 3.15
N LEU A 129 -11.52 -4.22 2.59
CA LEU A 129 -12.44 -4.02 1.46
C LEU A 129 -13.61 -3.11 1.85
N PHE A 130 -14.19 -3.32 3.03
CA PHE A 130 -15.27 -2.47 3.54
C PHE A 130 -14.81 -1.02 3.70
N LEU A 131 -13.71 -0.80 4.42
CA LEU A 131 -13.16 0.54 4.64
C LEU A 131 -12.70 1.21 3.33
N ALA A 132 -12.08 0.47 2.41
CA ALA A 132 -11.66 1.00 1.11
C ALA A 132 -12.86 1.46 0.26
N SER A 133 -13.99 0.75 0.32
CA SER A 133 -15.21 1.12 -0.40
C SER A 133 -15.81 2.45 0.08
N ILE A 134 -15.68 2.76 1.37
CA ILE A 134 -16.22 3.98 1.98
C ILE A 134 -15.21 5.13 1.89
N LEU A 135 -13.98 4.87 2.36
CA LEU A 135 -12.96 5.88 2.58
C LEU A 135 -12.21 6.26 1.30
N LEU A 136 -11.86 5.28 0.47
CA LEU A 136 -11.15 5.49 -0.80
C LEU A 136 -12.10 5.48 -2.00
N LYS A 137 -13.38 5.18 -1.77
CA LYS A 137 -14.40 5.05 -2.81
C LYS A 137 -14.00 4.03 -3.89
N GLU A 138 -13.25 2.99 -3.49
CA GLU A 138 -12.87 1.90 -4.38
C GLU A 138 -14.13 1.16 -4.84
N ARG A 139 -14.33 1.09 -6.16
CA ARG A 139 -15.44 0.36 -6.79
C ARG A 139 -14.87 -0.58 -7.83
N LEU A 140 -14.61 -1.81 -7.42
CA LEU A 140 -13.99 -2.83 -8.27
C LEU A 140 -15.06 -3.64 -9.02
N PRO A 141 -14.71 -4.31 -10.13
CA PRO A 141 -15.64 -5.14 -10.89
C PRO A 141 -16.26 -6.24 -10.01
N ARG A 142 -17.51 -6.66 -10.26
CA ARG A 142 -18.15 -7.75 -9.49
C ARG A 142 -17.29 -9.02 -9.41
N PHE A 143 -16.62 -9.37 -10.50
CA PHE A 143 -15.70 -10.51 -10.56
C PHE A 143 -14.48 -10.36 -9.64
N PHE A 144 -14.07 -9.14 -9.29
CA PHE A 144 -13.00 -8.93 -8.31
C PHE A 144 -13.42 -9.51 -6.96
N TYR A 145 -14.62 -9.17 -6.49
CA TYR A 145 -15.12 -9.63 -5.20
C TYR A 145 -15.32 -11.16 -5.18
N LEU A 146 -15.74 -11.76 -6.31
CA LEU A 146 -15.78 -13.22 -6.43
C LEU A 146 -14.39 -13.85 -6.23
N TRP A 147 -13.36 -13.34 -6.91
CA TRP A 147 -11.99 -13.85 -6.74
C TRP A 147 -11.41 -13.55 -5.36
N ALA A 148 -11.81 -12.45 -4.73
CA ALA A 148 -11.41 -12.12 -3.36
C ALA A 148 -11.97 -13.14 -2.35
N VAL A 149 -13.26 -13.50 -2.48
CA VAL A 149 -13.86 -14.58 -1.67
C VAL A 149 -13.14 -15.90 -1.91
N ILE A 150 -12.90 -16.27 -3.17
CA ILE A 150 -12.15 -17.48 -3.51
C ILE A 150 -10.75 -17.49 -2.88
N ALA A 151 -10.02 -16.36 -2.93
CA ALA A 151 -8.70 -16.23 -2.33
C ALA A 151 -8.73 -16.40 -0.81
N VAL A 152 -9.68 -15.76 -0.12
CA VAL A 152 -9.85 -15.89 1.33
C VAL A 152 -10.17 -17.34 1.69
N THR A 153 -11.14 -17.96 1.00
CA THR A 153 -11.51 -19.37 1.22
C THR A 153 -10.33 -20.32 0.97
N ALA A 154 -9.60 -20.16 -0.14
CA ALA A 154 -8.42 -20.96 -0.42
C ALA A 154 -7.35 -20.78 0.67
N SER A 155 -7.15 -19.55 1.15
CA SER A 155 -6.24 -19.27 2.25
C SER A 155 -6.65 -19.95 3.57
N TYR A 156 -7.94 -20.19 3.84
CA TYR A 156 -8.38 -20.96 4.99
C TYR A 156 -8.02 -22.44 4.84
N PHE A 157 -8.27 -23.04 3.66
CA PHE A 157 -7.91 -24.44 3.41
C PHE A 157 -6.39 -24.68 3.48
N ILE A 158 -5.59 -23.69 3.07
CA ILE A 158 -4.13 -23.68 3.28
C ILE A 158 -3.81 -23.77 4.78
N ALA A 159 -4.38 -22.88 5.60
CA ALA A 159 -4.10 -22.82 7.03
C ALA A 159 -4.58 -24.06 7.82
N LEU A 160 -5.68 -24.70 7.39
CA LEU A 160 -6.35 -25.76 8.14
C LEU A 160 -5.96 -27.18 7.68
N GLY A 161 -5.49 -27.34 6.45
CA GLY A 161 -5.18 -28.65 5.90
C GLY A 161 -6.35 -29.63 5.94
N GLN A 162 -6.09 -30.88 6.34
CA GLN A 162 -7.09 -31.95 6.40
C GLN A 162 -8.04 -31.86 7.60
N SER A 163 -7.67 -31.12 8.64
CA SER A 163 -8.47 -30.94 9.86
C SER A 163 -9.84 -30.29 9.59
N GLY A 164 -9.99 -29.59 8.47
CA GLY A 164 -11.20 -28.82 8.17
C GLY A 164 -11.36 -27.62 9.12
N LEU A 165 -12.39 -26.81 8.89
CA LEU A 165 -12.65 -25.60 9.67
C LEU A 165 -13.54 -25.95 10.86
N ASP A 166 -12.94 -26.36 11.97
CA ASP A 166 -13.66 -26.53 13.22
C ASP A 166 -13.72 -25.19 13.99
N ILE A 167 -14.76 -24.39 13.73
CA ILE A 167 -14.98 -23.10 14.42
C ILE A 167 -15.18 -23.32 15.92
N SER A 168 -15.63 -24.50 16.34
CA SER A 168 -15.92 -24.78 17.75
C SER A 168 -14.64 -24.83 18.61
N THR A 169 -13.46 -25.04 18.00
CA THR A 169 -12.17 -24.94 18.69
C THR A 169 -11.70 -23.50 18.88
N ILE A 170 -12.34 -22.51 18.24
CA ILE A 170 -12.05 -21.10 18.49
C ILE A 170 -12.76 -20.69 19.78
N ASN A 171 -12.04 -20.85 20.89
CA ASN A 171 -12.51 -20.33 22.16
C ASN A 171 -12.30 -18.81 22.23
N TRP A 172 -13.37 -18.06 21.97
CA TRP A 172 -13.41 -16.60 22.04
C TRP A 172 -13.17 -16.03 23.45
N GLN A 173 -13.24 -16.86 24.49
CA GLN A 173 -12.90 -16.45 25.86
C GLN A 173 -11.38 -16.38 26.08
N HIS A 174 -10.56 -16.98 25.20
CA HIS A 174 -9.11 -16.84 25.27
C HIS A 174 -8.63 -15.52 24.67
N SER A 175 -7.70 -14.89 25.39
CA SER A 175 -7.08 -13.61 25.03
C SER A 175 -6.45 -13.63 23.63
N ALA A 176 -5.87 -14.76 23.22
CA ALA A 176 -5.20 -14.93 21.93
C ALA A 176 -6.13 -14.67 20.72
N ALA A 177 -7.38 -15.18 20.77
CA ALA A 177 -8.35 -14.98 19.70
C ALA A 177 -8.77 -13.52 19.58
N LEU A 178 -9.03 -12.87 20.71
CA LEU A 178 -9.34 -11.45 20.78
C LEU A 178 -8.18 -10.60 20.24
N PHE A 179 -6.95 -10.89 20.64
CA PHE A 179 -5.77 -10.19 20.15
C PHE A 179 -5.60 -10.34 18.63
N ALA A 180 -5.73 -11.56 18.09
CA ALA A 180 -5.64 -11.79 16.65
C ALA A 180 -6.75 -11.04 15.89
N PHE A 181 -7.98 -11.04 16.39
CA PHE A 181 -9.09 -10.31 15.79
C PHE A 181 -8.84 -8.79 15.76
N ILE A 182 -8.40 -8.21 16.88
CA ILE A 182 -8.05 -6.77 16.96
C ILE A 182 -6.94 -6.45 15.96
N ALA A 183 -5.90 -7.28 15.89
CA ALA A 183 -4.82 -7.11 14.92
C ALA A 183 -5.32 -7.15 13.48
N ALA A 184 -6.23 -8.07 13.14
CA ALA A 184 -6.80 -8.18 11.79
C ALA A 184 -7.55 -6.89 11.38
N PHE A 185 -8.36 -6.33 12.29
CA PHE A 185 -8.99 -5.02 12.06
C PHE A 185 -7.94 -3.91 11.91
N ALA A 186 -6.96 -3.86 12.80
CA ALA A 186 -5.98 -2.80 12.85
C ALA A 186 -5.10 -2.76 11.59
N PHE A 187 -4.62 -3.92 11.11
CA PHE A 187 -3.88 -4.03 9.86
C PHE A 187 -4.75 -3.75 8.62
N GLY A 188 -5.99 -4.24 8.60
CA GLY A 188 -6.91 -3.99 7.48
C GLY A 188 -7.24 -2.50 7.34
N SER A 189 -7.49 -1.83 8.46
CA SER A 189 -7.68 -0.38 8.52
C SER A 189 -6.41 0.39 8.13
N SER A 190 -5.24 -0.04 8.63
CA SER A 190 -3.95 0.58 8.29
C SER A 190 -3.61 0.46 6.80
N THR A 191 -4.02 -0.62 6.13
CA THR A 191 -3.86 -0.78 4.67
C THR A 191 -4.58 0.33 3.90
N VAL A 192 -5.82 0.63 4.30
CA VAL A 192 -6.67 1.65 3.62
C VAL A 192 -6.14 3.06 3.86
N PHE A 193 -5.83 3.41 5.10
CA PHE A 193 -5.22 4.72 5.39
C PHE A 193 -3.79 4.82 4.85
N GLY A 194 -3.05 3.72 4.83
CA GLY A 194 -1.72 3.62 4.23
C GLY A 194 -1.77 3.90 2.74
N LYS A 195 -2.79 3.37 2.03
CA LYS A 195 -3.02 3.65 0.61
C LYS A 195 -3.32 5.13 0.39
N ARG A 196 -4.17 5.74 1.23
CA ARG A 196 -4.44 7.18 1.18
C ARG A 196 -3.15 7.98 1.28
N VAL A 197 -2.34 7.74 2.30
CA VAL A 197 -1.09 8.49 2.49
C VAL A 197 -0.10 8.23 1.37
N ALA A 198 0.09 6.97 0.95
CA ALA A 198 1.03 6.59 -0.10
C ALA A 198 0.68 7.12 -1.50
N ASN A 199 -0.57 7.55 -1.72
CA ASN A 199 -0.94 8.28 -2.93
C ASN A 199 -0.36 9.72 -2.91
N HIS A 200 -0.32 10.38 -1.75
CA HIS A 200 0.08 11.78 -1.66
C HIS A 200 1.52 12.02 -1.24
N LEU A 201 2.14 11.03 -0.57
CA LEU A 201 3.49 11.14 -0.06
C LEU A 201 4.40 10.08 -0.69
N ASP A 202 5.70 10.39 -0.73
CA ASP A 202 6.69 9.39 -1.10
C ASP A 202 6.64 8.24 -0.08
N TYR A 203 6.54 7.00 -0.58
CA TYR A 203 6.44 5.79 0.22
C TYR A 203 7.60 5.65 1.23
N LYS A 204 8.78 6.21 0.90
CA LYS A 204 9.94 6.25 1.80
C LYS A 204 9.67 7.11 3.04
N ILE A 205 9.07 8.29 2.85
CA ILE A 205 8.68 9.21 3.92
C ILE A 205 7.57 8.58 4.75
N VAL A 206 6.58 7.94 4.10
CA VAL A 206 5.49 7.24 4.80
C VAL A 206 6.03 6.16 5.73
N ALA A 207 6.92 5.31 5.23
CA ALA A 207 7.55 4.27 6.03
C ALA A 207 8.34 4.87 7.21
N ALA A 208 9.22 5.84 6.95
CA ALA A 208 10.06 6.44 8.00
C ALA A 208 9.24 7.15 9.09
N LEU A 209 8.27 7.99 8.70
CA LEU A 209 7.40 8.69 9.65
C LEU A 209 6.53 7.71 10.45
N ARG A 210 5.99 6.66 9.81
CA ARG A 210 5.21 5.64 10.52
C ARG A 210 6.03 4.97 11.60
N PHE A 211 7.27 4.56 11.31
CA PHE A 211 8.15 3.92 12.30
C PHE A 211 8.48 4.86 13.45
N GLY A 212 8.80 6.12 13.16
CA GLY A 212 9.12 7.11 14.21
C GLY A 212 7.94 7.42 15.12
N LEU A 213 6.76 7.69 14.55
CA LEU A 213 5.54 7.93 15.32
C LEU A 213 5.14 6.71 16.14
N THR A 214 5.27 5.50 15.57
CA THR A 214 4.98 4.26 16.29
C THR A 214 5.94 4.06 17.45
N ALA A 215 7.24 4.25 17.24
CA ALA A 215 8.25 4.13 18.29
C ALA A 215 7.95 5.08 19.47
N ILE A 216 7.51 6.32 19.20
CA ILE A 216 7.10 7.27 20.24
C ILE A 216 5.86 6.76 21.01
N LEU A 217 4.83 6.30 20.30
CA LEU A 217 3.60 5.79 20.91
C LEU A 217 3.87 4.58 21.81
N VAL A 218 4.65 3.61 21.30
CA VAL A 218 4.95 2.38 22.02
C VAL A 218 5.97 2.62 23.14
N LEU A 219 6.89 3.59 23.01
CA LEU A 219 7.76 4.01 24.11
C LEU A 219 6.94 4.55 25.29
N GLY A 220 5.96 5.42 25.02
CA GLY A 220 5.06 5.93 26.06
C GLY A 220 4.32 4.80 26.78
N LEU A 221 3.81 3.82 26.02
CA LEU A 221 3.18 2.63 26.58
C LEU A 221 4.16 1.78 27.41
N ALA A 222 5.37 1.52 26.89
CA ALA A 222 6.37 0.67 27.54
C ALA A 222 6.96 1.30 28.81
N ILE A 223 7.02 2.64 28.87
CA ILE A 223 7.33 3.39 30.09
C ILE A 223 6.18 3.24 31.10
N PHE A 224 4.95 3.46 30.65
CA PHE A 224 3.76 3.39 31.50
C PHE A 224 3.55 1.99 32.13
N THR A 225 3.79 0.92 31.37
CA THR A 225 3.71 -0.46 31.85
C THR A 225 4.97 -0.93 32.59
N GLY A 226 6.04 -0.12 32.64
CA GLY A 226 7.32 -0.49 33.23
C GLY A 226 8.10 -1.57 32.45
N THR A 227 7.62 -2.00 31.29
CA THR A 227 8.24 -3.09 30.53
C THR A 227 9.57 -2.68 29.91
N ILE A 228 9.79 -1.39 29.64
CA ILE A 228 11.04 -0.90 29.03
C ILE A 228 12.28 -1.18 29.90
N GLY A 229 12.11 -1.23 31.23
CA GLY A 229 13.20 -1.50 32.17
C GLY A 229 13.85 -2.87 32.02
N GLN A 230 13.14 -3.84 31.42
CA GLN A 230 13.66 -5.18 31.16
C GLN A 230 14.66 -5.23 29.99
N THR A 231 14.84 -4.12 29.25
CA THR A 231 15.82 -4.04 28.15
C THR A 231 17.25 -4.37 28.60
N SER A 232 17.65 -3.94 29.80
CA SER A 232 19.00 -4.18 30.32
C SER A 232 19.31 -5.66 30.53
N GLN A 233 18.29 -6.52 30.55
CA GLN A 233 18.39 -7.96 30.76
C GLN A 233 18.45 -8.75 29.44
N LEU A 234 18.37 -8.08 28.27
CA LEU A 234 18.42 -8.74 26.98
C LEU A 234 19.81 -9.28 26.67
N SER A 235 19.90 -10.60 26.49
CA SER A 235 21.08 -11.26 25.92
C SER A 235 21.28 -10.89 24.44
N LEU A 236 22.51 -11.06 23.95
CA LEU A 236 22.91 -10.76 22.56
C LEU A 236 21.99 -11.40 21.50
N ILE A 237 21.55 -12.64 21.72
CA ILE A 237 20.66 -13.34 20.77
C ILE A 237 19.36 -12.57 20.48
N TYR A 238 18.79 -11.84 21.46
CA TYR A 238 17.59 -11.05 21.23
C TYR A 238 17.87 -9.81 20.38
N TRP A 239 19.04 -9.20 20.51
CA TRP A 239 19.47 -8.10 19.66
C TRP A 239 19.70 -8.55 18.21
N GLU A 240 20.28 -9.73 18.01
CA GLU A 240 20.42 -10.34 16.68
C GLU A 240 19.06 -10.64 16.05
N LEU A 241 18.14 -11.24 16.80
CA LEU A 241 16.78 -11.51 16.35
C LEU A 241 16.02 -10.20 16.06
N LEU A 242 16.20 -9.14 16.84
CA LEU A 242 15.63 -7.81 16.55
C LEU A 242 16.18 -7.23 15.26
N GLY A 243 17.48 -7.39 14.99
CA GLY A 243 18.08 -7.01 13.70
C GLY A 243 17.43 -7.75 12.52
N LEU A 244 17.16 -9.05 12.67
CA LEU A 244 16.43 -9.83 11.67
C LEU A 244 14.98 -9.37 11.50
N ILE A 245 14.28 -9.05 12.59
CA ILE A 245 12.93 -8.46 12.54
C ILE A 245 12.95 -7.16 11.73
N VAL A 246 13.89 -6.25 12.00
CA VAL A 246 13.99 -4.96 11.28
C VAL A 246 14.14 -5.15 9.77
N LEU A 247 14.88 -6.17 9.32
CA LEU A 247 15.06 -6.48 7.90
C LEU A 247 13.88 -7.25 7.29
N THR A 248 13.30 -8.17 8.05
CA THR A 248 12.20 -9.02 7.59
C THR A 248 10.88 -8.30 7.73
N SER A 249 10.26 -8.26 8.91
CA SER A 249 8.91 -7.74 9.11
C SER A 249 8.81 -6.25 9.44
N GLY A 250 9.90 -5.65 9.92
CA GLY A 250 10.02 -4.25 10.28
C GLY A 250 10.25 -3.34 9.07
N ALA A 251 11.30 -2.52 9.14
CA ALA A 251 11.60 -1.48 8.14
C ALA A 251 11.72 -2.04 6.71
N GLY A 252 12.35 -3.20 6.53
CA GLY A 252 12.58 -3.82 5.22
C GLY A 252 11.28 -4.19 4.48
N ALA A 253 10.45 -5.08 5.05
CA ALA A 253 9.15 -5.40 4.45
C ALA A 253 8.26 -4.17 4.31
N MET A 254 8.22 -3.29 5.31
CA MET A 254 7.33 -2.13 5.24
C MET A 254 7.71 -1.16 4.12
N PHE A 255 8.99 -1.00 3.82
CA PHE A 255 9.46 -0.22 2.68
C PHE A 255 8.97 -0.81 1.34
N ILE A 256 9.13 -2.13 1.17
CA ILE A 256 8.67 -2.87 -0.01
C ILE A 256 7.13 -2.82 -0.10
N TYR A 257 6.45 -2.96 1.02
CA TYR A 257 5.00 -2.92 1.12
C TYR A 257 4.44 -1.58 0.65
N TYR A 258 4.94 -0.45 1.15
CA TYR A 258 4.46 0.87 0.71
C TYR A 258 4.83 1.17 -0.74
N PHE A 259 5.97 0.65 -1.23
CA PHE A 259 6.28 0.67 -2.66
C PHE A 259 5.20 -0.05 -3.47
N GLY A 260 4.76 -1.23 -3.01
CA GLY A 260 3.69 -2.00 -3.63
C GLY A 260 2.34 -1.29 -3.55
N LEU A 261 1.95 -0.85 -2.35
CA LEU A 261 0.64 -0.28 -2.02
C LEU A 261 0.34 0.98 -2.84
N ARG A 262 1.35 1.78 -3.16
CA ARG A 262 1.17 2.95 -4.05
C ARG A 262 0.68 2.56 -5.45
N ARG A 263 0.96 1.33 -5.91
CA ARG A 263 0.75 0.86 -7.30
C ARG A 263 -0.46 -0.04 -7.49
N VAL A 264 -1.02 -0.59 -6.42
CA VAL A 264 -2.25 -1.40 -6.44
C VAL A 264 -3.35 -0.72 -5.62
N SER A 265 -4.61 -1.14 -5.77
CA SER A 265 -5.67 -0.71 -4.84
C SER A 265 -5.43 -1.25 -3.42
N ALA A 266 -6.03 -0.62 -2.40
CA ALA A 266 -5.99 -1.14 -1.03
C ALA A 266 -6.67 -2.52 -0.95
N SER A 267 -7.78 -2.68 -1.68
CA SER A 267 -8.49 -3.95 -1.78
C SER A 267 -7.65 -5.06 -2.45
N ALA A 268 -6.87 -4.74 -3.48
CA ALA A 268 -5.98 -5.72 -4.10
C ALA A 268 -4.79 -6.05 -3.20
N ALA A 269 -4.18 -5.05 -2.55
CA ALA A 269 -3.08 -5.25 -1.62
C ALA A 269 -3.46 -6.24 -0.51
N THR A 270 -4.58 -6.03 0.18
CA THR A 270 -4.97 -6.92 1.29
C THR A 270 -5.26 -8.36 0.86
N ILE A 271 -5.72 -8.58 -0.38
CA ILE A 271 -5.88 -9.94 -0.91
C ILE A 271 -4.52 -10.54 -1.25
N LEU A 272 -3.61 -9.77 -1.86
CA LEU A 272 -2.24 -10.22 -2.15
C LEU A 272 -1.43 -10.48 -0.88
N GLU A 273 -1.75 -9.84 0.25
CA GLU A 273 -1.16 -10.14 1.56
C GLU A 273 -1.50 -11.56 2.05
N LEU A 274 -2.54 -12.21 1.49
CA LEU A 274 -2.79 -13.65 1.67
C LEU A 274 -1.68 -14.53 1.06
N PHE A 275 -0.65 -13.95 0.47
CA PHE A 275 0.58 -14.66 0.18
C PHE A 275 1.35 -15.06 1.46
N TRP A 276 1.10 -14.41 2.59
CA TRP A 276 1.69 -14.75 3.89
C TRP A 276 1.43 -16.21 4.35
N PRO A 277 0.18 -16.71 4.46
CA PRO A 277 -0.09 -18.10 4.81
C PRO A 277 0.42 -19.09 3.75
N PHE A 278 0.42 -18.66 2.48
CA PHE A 278 0.97 -19.45 1.38
C PHE A 278 2.48 -19.66 1.56
N SER A 279 3.24 -18.59 1.84
CA SER A 279 4.68 -18.67 2.03
C SER A 279 5.04 -19.36 3.35
N ALA A 280 4.25 -19.16 4.40
CA ALA A 280 4.42 -19.85 5.67
C ALA A 280 4.46 -21.38 5.52
N LEU A 281 3.56 -21.98 4.73
CA LEU A 281 3.56 -23.42 4.47
C LEU A 281 4.78 -23.88 3.65
N ILE A 282 5.20 -23.10 2.66
CA ILE A 282 6.42 -23.41 1.90
C ILE A 282 7.63 -23.43 2.84
N LEU A 283 7.73 -22.42 3.71
CA LEU A 283 8.81 -22.34 4.69
C LEU A 283 8.74 -23.50 5.68
N ASP A 284 7.56 -23.85 6.17
CA ASP A 284 7.37 -25.01 7.07
C ASP A 284 7.80 -26.33 6.40
N TYR A 285 7.48 -26.54 5.13
CA TYR A 285 8.00 -27.67 4.35
C TYR A 285 9.53 -27.64 4.21
N VAL A 286 10.11 -26.48 3.91
CA VAL A 286 11.57 -26.35 3.68
C VAL A 286 12.37 -26.52 4.97
N PHE A 287 11.92 -25.93 6.09
CA PHE A 287 12.66 -25.89 7.35
C PHE A 287 12.31 -27.06 8.29
N ASN A 288 11.07 -27.52 8.29
CA ASN A 288 10.58 -28.56 9.20
C ASN A 288 10.22 -29.88 8.51
N HIS A 289 10.36 -29.95 7.17
CA HIS A 289 10.05 -31.15 6.37
C HIS A 289 8.59 -31.63 6.47
N ASN A 290 7.67 -30.72 6.79
CA ASN A 290 6.23 -31.01 6.85
C ASN A 290 5.61 -31.02 5.45
N TYR A 291 5.20 -32.20 4.98
CA TYR A 291 4.60 -32.36 3.64
C TYR A 291 3.20 -31.77 3.56
N LEU A 292 2.92 -31.08 2.45
CA LEU A 292 1.60 -30.56 2.13
C LEU A 292 0.66 -31.70 1.73
N ASN A 293 -0.55 -31.68 2.27
CA ASN A 293 -1.59 -32.59 1.82
C ASN A 293 -2.23 -32.12 0.50
N TYR A 294 -2.97 -33.01 -0.16
CA TYR A 294 -3.59 -32.73 -1.45
C TYR A 294 -4.58 -31.55 -1.43
N ILE A 295 -5.28 -31.32 -0.31
CA ILE A 295 -6.21 -30.18 -0.15
C ILE A 295 -5.42 -28.87 -0.15
N GLN A 296 -4.31 -28.81 0.58
CA GLN A 296 -3.42 -27.65 0.61
C GLN A 296 -2.81 -27.36 -0.77
N VAL A 297 -2.41 -28.41 -1.51
CA VAL A 297 -1.88 -28.25 -2.87
C VAL A 297 -2.94 -27.69 -3.83
N ILE A 298 -4.19 -28.17 -3.76
CA ILE A 298 -5.28 -27.62 -4.59
C ILE A 298 -5.55 -26.17 -4.19
N ALA A 299 -5.67 -25.89 -2.90
CA ALA A 299 -5.92 -24.53 -2.39
C ALA A 299 -4.80 -23.55 -2.80
N PHE A 300 -3.55 -24.03 -2.83
CA PHE A 300 -2.39 -23.28 -3.30
C PHE A 300 -2.53 -22.85 -4.76
N ILE A 301 -2.89 -23.78 -5.65
CA ILE A 301 -3.10 -23.48 -7.08
C ILE A 301 -4.25 -22.49 -7.24
N VAL A 302 -5.36 -22.71 -6.54
CA VAL A 302 -6.54 -21.82 -6.57
C VAL A 302 -6.15 -20.40 -6.12
N LEU A 303 -5.37 -20.28 -5.05
CA LEU A 303 -4.92 -19.00 -4.52
C LEU A 303 -4.03 -18.24 -5.52
N LEU A 304 -3.09 -18.92 -6.18
CA LEU A 304 -2.25 -18.31 -7.21
C LEU A 304 -3.06 -17.83 -8.42
N VAL A 305 -4.05 -18.63 -8.86
CA VAL A 305 -4.99 -18.23 -9.92
C VAL A 305 -5.78 -17.01 -9.47
N ALA A 306 -6.25 -17.00 -8.22
CA ALA A 306 -6.99 -15.86 -7.67
C ALA A 306 -6.11 -14.60 -7.64
N PHE A 307 -4.85 -14.66 -7.21
CA PHE A 307 -3.92 -13.52 -7.26
C PHE A 307 -3.72 -12.99 -8.68
N TYR A 308 -3.54 -13.88 -9.66
CA TYR A 308 -3.42 -13.47 -11.05
C TYR A 308 -4.69 -12.76 -11.55
N LYS A 309 -5.88 -13.27 -11.18
CA LYS A 309 -7.16 -12.67 -11.56
C LYS A 309 -7.40 -11.33 -10.86
N ILE A 310 -7.05 -11.22 -9.58
CA ILE A 310 -7.09 -9.98 -8.80
C ILE A 310 -6.19 -8.93 -9.46
N TYR A 311 -4.95 -9.28 -9.81
CA TYR A 311 -4.04 -8.41 -10.56
C TYR A 311 -4.65 -7.90 -11.87
N LEU A 312 -5.29 -8.77 -12.67
CA LEU A 312 -5.91 -8.37 -13.94
C LEU A 312 -7.14 -7.46 -13.75
N LEU A 313 -7.85 -7.62 -12.64
CA LEU A 313 -9.06 -6.88 -12.30
C LEU A 313 -8.77 -5.61 -11.49
N ASP A 314 -7.59 -5.50 -10.89
CA ASP A 314 -7.08 -4.32 -10.20
C ASP A 314 -6.69 -3.22 -11.20
N LYS A 315 -7.70 -2.73 -11.90
CA LYS A 315 -7.58 -1.52 -12.72
C LYS A 315 -7.94 -0.36 -11.83
N LEU A 316 -6.95 0.49 -11.52
CA LEU A 316 -7.22 1.80 -10.93
C LEU A 316 -8.27 2.51 -11.79
N LYS A 317 -9.41 2.81 -11.16
CA LYS A 317 -10.55 3.40 -11.84
C LYS A 317 -10.15 4.75 -12.43
N SER A 318 -10.63 5.07 -13.63
CA SER A 318 -10.51 6.42 -14.17
C SER A 318 -11.22 7.40 -13.24
N VAL A 319 -10.46 8.30 -12.62
CA VAL A 319 -11.01 9.30 -11.70
C VAL A 319 -11.59 10.44 -12.52
N THR A 320 -12.89 10.67 -12.38
CA THR A 320 -13.57 11.80 -13.01
C THR A 320 -13.95 12.84 -11.96
N PHE A 321 -13.64 14.10 -12.22
CA PHE A 321 -13.99 15.22 -11.34
C PHE A 321 -14.34 16.46 -12.15
N LYS A 322 -14.98 17.42 -11.50
CA LYS A 322 -15.18 18.78 -12.01
C LYS A 322 -14.31 19.74 -11.22
N ALA A 323 -13.79 20.75 -11.90
CA ALA A 323 -12.98 21.80 -11.29
C ALA A 323 -13.08 23.09 -12.12
N LYS A 324 -12.87 24.23 -11.46
CA LYS A 324 -12.87 25.55 -12.10
C LYS A 324 -11.46 25.97 -12.45
N VAL A 325 -11.28 26.56 -13.63
CA VAL A 325 -9.99 27.14 -14.03
C VAL A 325 -9.75 28.43 -13.25
N ILE A 326 -8.63 28.51 -12.56
CA ILE A 326 -8.20 29.63 -11.74
C ILE A 326 -6.91 30.26 -12.28
N SER A 327 -6.68 31.51 -11.90
CA SER A 327 -5.42 32.19 -12.18
C SER A 327 -4.27 31.55 -11.39
N GLY A 328 -3.28 31.03 -12.10
CA GLY A 328 -2.02 30.53 -11.52
C GLY A 328 -0.86 31.49 -11.75
N SER A 329 0.37 31.00 -11.56
CA SER A 329 1.59 31.80 -11.75
C SER A 329 1.92 32.09 -13.23
N GLN A 330 1.11 31.61 -14.18
CA GLN A 330 1.23 31.79 -15.64
C GLN A 330 2.61 31.40 -16.25
N ARG A 331 3.46 30.68 -15.52
CA ARG A 331 4.83 30.35 -15.94
C ARG A 331 4.91 29.43 -17.15
N GLY A 332 3.95 28.51 -17.32
CA GLY A 332 3.88 27.63 -18.49
C GLY A 332 3.85 28.43 -19.81
N ARG A 333 3.22 29.61 -19.79
CA ARG A 333 3.18 30.53 -20.93
C ARG A 333 4.58 31.04 -21.32
N VAL A 334 5.44 31.31 -20.33
CA VAL A 334 6.84 31.74 -20.54
C VAL A 334 7.68 30.62 -21.17
N LEU A 335 7.37 29.36 -20.87
CA LEU A 335 8.05 28.18 -21.41
C LEU A 335 7.46 27.67 -22.73
N GLY A 336 6.43 28.32 -23.27
CA GLY A 336 5.73 27.90 -24.50
C GLY A 336 4.67 26.80 -24.31
N TYR A 337 4.34 26.44 -23.07
CA TYR A 337 3.36 25.40 -22.72
C TYR A 337 2.32 25.95 -21.74
N PRO A 338 1.31 26.72 -22.20
CA PRO A 338 0.31 27.31 -21.33
C PRO A 338 -0.51 26.23 -20.60
N THR A 339 -0.57 26.30 -19.27
CA THR A 339 -1.30 25.36 -18.42
C THR A 339 -2.49 26.02 -17.72
N ALA A 340 -3.61 25.30 -17.66
CA ALA A 340 -4.78 25.68 -16.88
C ALA A 340 -4.62 25.20 -15.44
N ASN A 341 -4.59 26.11 -14.47
CA ASN A 341 -4.57 25.76 -13.05
C ASN A 341 -6.00 25.52 -12.56
N LEU A 342 -6.23 24.49 -11.75
CA LEU A 342 -7.57 24.18 -11.24
C LEU A 342 -7.69 24.43 -9.73
N ASP A 343 -8.90 24.76 -9.28
CA ASP A 343 -9.27 25.02 -7.87
C ASP A 343 -9.26 23.78 -6.96
N LYS A 344 -8.66 22.67 -7.41
CA LYS A 344 -8.65 21.39 -6.70
C LYS A 344 -7.23 20.91 -6.44
N THR A 345 -6.99 20.49 -5.20
CA THR A 345 -5.67 20.03 -4.73
C THR A 345 -5.71 18.66 -4.05
N ASP A 346 -6.90 18.06 -3.92
CA ASP A 346 -7.14 16.81 -3.20
C ASP A 346 -7.83 15.80 -4.13
N LEU A 347 -7.01 14.99 -4.82
CA LEU A 347 -7.47 13.84 -5.61
C LEU A 347 -6.92 12.55 -5.00
N ASP A 348 -7.79 11.56 -4.80
CA ASP A 348 -7.42 10.23 -4.27
C ASP A 348 -6.63 9.36 -5.29
N ILE A 349 -5.64 9.94 -5.97
CA ILE A 349 -4.71 9.30 -6.90
C ILE A 349 -3.28 9.65 -6.52
N PRO A 350 -2.28 8.86 -6.95
CA PRO A 350 -0.89 9.20 -6.71
C PRO A 350 -0.50 10.59 -7.25
N HIS A 351 0.48 11.27 -6.66
CA HIS A 351 1.10 12.43 -7.34
C HIS A 351 1.83 11.97 -8.63
N GLY A 352 1.79 12.78 -9.69
CA GLY A 352 2.49 12.53 -10.95
C GLY A 352 1.91 13.28 -12.14
N VAL A 353 2.32 12.87 -13.34
CA VAL A 353 1.81 13.38 -14.62
C VAL A 353 0.93 12.34 -15.28
N TYR A 354 -0.21 12.79 -15.81
CA TYR A 354 -1.30 11.95 -16.29
C TYR A 354 -1.80 12.38 -17.66
N ILE A 355 -2.17 11.42 -18.50
CA ILE A 355 -3.06 11.66 -19.64
C ILE A 355 -4.48 11.80 -19.09
N VAL A 356 -5.16 12.87 -19.51
CA VAL A 356 -6.55 13.15 -19.15
C VAL A 356 -7.40 13.39 -20.38
N LYS A 357 -8.67 12.99 -20.29
CA LYS A 357 -9.74 13.52 -21.14
C LYS A 357 -10.41 14.65 -20.40
N LEU A 358 -10.75 15.73 -21.11
CA LEU A 358 -11.45 16.85 -20.51
C LEU A 358 -12.59 17.31 -21.40
N GLN A 359 -13.68 17.71 -20.77
CA GLN A 359 -14.83 18.32 -21.43
C GLN A 359 -14.91 19.77 -21.00
N LEU A 360 -14.86 20.68 -21.97
CA LEU A 360 -14.90 22.12 -21.78
C LEU A 360 -15.84 22.74 -22.82
N ALA A 361 -16.80 23.55 -22.37
CA ALA A 361 -17.80 24.19 -23.24
C ALA A 361 -18.49 23.21 -24.22
N GLY A 362 -18.76 21.98 -23.76
CA GLY A 362 -19.39 20.93 -24.58
C GLY A 362 -18.46 20.21 -25.57
N GLN A 363 -17.19 20.59 -25.65
CA GLN A 363 -16.18 19.96 -26.52
C GLN A 363 -15.24 19.07 -25.71
N ASP A 364 -14.86 17.94 -26.31
CA ASP A 364 -13.93 16.98 -25.71
C ASP A 364 -12.49 17.23 -26.20
N TYR A 365 -11.56 17.27 -25.25
CA TYR A 365 -10.13 17.39 -25.51
C TYR A 365 -9.33 16.32 -24.78
N LEU A 366 -8.07 16.18 -25.19
CA LEU A 366 -7.04 15.45 -24.46
C LEU A 366 -6.04 16.42 -23.86
N GLY A 367 -5.38 16.03 -22.77
CA GLY A 367 -4.34 16.85 -22.16
C GLY A 367 -3.40 16.06 -21.27
N LEU A 368 -2.39 16.77 -20.78
CA LEU A 368 -1.51 16.31 -19.71
C LEU A 368 -1.86 17.04 -18.42
N MET A 369 -2.17 16.29 -17.38
CA MET A 369 -2.42 16.81 -16.04
C MET A 369 -1.20 16.55 -15.15
N HIS A 370 -0.62 17.61 -14.60
CA HIS A 370 0.29 17.55 -13.47
C HIS A 370 -0.52 17.59 -12.17
N PHE A 371 -0.27 16.65 -11.25
CA PHE A 371 -0.84 16.65 -9.91
C PHE A 371 0.25 16.35 -8.88
N GLY A 372 0.57 17.32 -8.01
CA GLY A 372 1.56 17.14 -6.96
C GLY A 372 2.31 18.42 -6.57
N PHE A 373 3.34 18.27 -5.74
CA PHE A 373 4.23 19.36 -5.33
C PHE A 373 5.02 19.91 -6.52
N LYS A 374 5.28 21.22 -6.50
CA LYS A 374 6.24 21.84 -7.42
C LYS A 374 7.59 21.93 -6.74
N ASP A 375 8.37 20.86 -6.84
CA ASP A 375 9.63 20.71 -6.12
C ASP A 375 10.67 21.80 -6.45
N VAL A 376 10.58 22.50 -7.59
CA VAL A 376 11.51 23.60 -7.94
C VAL A 376 11.28 24.84 -7.08
N PHE A 377 10.10 24.99 -6.44
CA PHE A 377 9.69 26.25 -5.80
C PHE A 377 9.14 26.11 -4.37
N ASP A 378 9.19 24.92 -3.76
CA ASP A 378 8.64 24.64 -2.42
C ASP A 378 7.14 25.03 -2.29
N GLU A 379 6.41 25.00 -3.41
CA GLU A 379 4.99 25.38 -3.48
C GLU A 379 4.07 24.20 -3.11
N PRO A 380 2.88 24.47 -2.54
CA PRO A 380 1.90 23.45 -2.17
C PRO A 380 1.43 22.63 -3.38
N VAL A 381 0.74 21.51 -3.11
CA VAL A 381 0.17 20.64 -4.15
C VAL A 381 -0.69 21.46 -5.11
N SER A 382 -0.43 21.29 -6.40
CA SER A 382 -1.12 21.97 -7.48
C SER A 382 -1.67 20.97 -8.49
N LEU A 383 -2.70 21.39 -9.21
CA LEU A 383 -3.27 20.64 -10.32
C LEU A 383 -3.30 21.54 -11.56
N GLU A 384 -2.52 21.16 -12.56
CA GLU A 384 -2.35 21.91 -13.80
C GLU A 384 -2.61 21.02 -15.01
N ILE A 385 -3.31 21.54 -16.02
CA ILE A 385 -3.57 20.82 -17.27
C ILE A 385 -3.03 21.59 -18.46
N LEU A 386 -2.15 20.93 -19.22
CA LEU A 386 -1.80 21.32 -20.58
C LEU A 386 -2.82 20.68 -21.53
N ILE A 387 -3.68 21.49 -22.14
CA ILE A 387 -4.71 21.02 -23.08
C ILE A 387 -4.08 20.92 -24.47
N LYS A 388 -4.21 19.75 -25.11
CA LYS A 388 -3.66 19.51 -26.44
C LYS A 388 -4.47 20.29 -27.48
N ASP A 389 -3.75 20.95 -28.40
CA ASP A 389 -4.31 21.65 -29.57
C ASP A 389 -5.39 22.71 -29.22
N PHE A 390 -5.32 23.29 -28.01
CA PHE A 390 -6.28 24.31 -27.55
C PHE A 390 -5.66 25.71 -27.54
N VAL A 391 -6.42 26.68 -28.04
CA VAL A 391 -6.09 28.11 -28.00
C VAL A 391 -7.35 28.88 -27.57
N GLY A 392 -7.25 29.65 -26.49
CA GLY A 392 -8.35 30.47 -25.99
C GLY A 392 -8.20 30.85 -24.52
N ASP A 393 -9.05 31.75 -24.05
CA ASP A 393 -9.19 32.09 -22.64
C ASP A 393 -10.32 31.25 -22.01
N ILE A 394 -9.99 30.57 -20.92
CA ILE A 394 -10.85 29.63 -20.21
C ILE A 394 -10.91 29.93 -18.71
N TYR A 395 -10.36 31.07 -18.27
CA TYR A 395 -10.41 31.46 -16.85
C TYR A 395 -11.84 31.54 -16.35
N GLY A 396 -12.08 30.98 -15.16
CA GLY A 396 -13.38 30.94 -14.53
C GLY A 396 -14.37 29.91 -15.10
N GLN A 397 -14.03 29.21 -16.19
CA GLN A 397 -14.88 28.13 -16.70
C GLN A 397 -14.73 26.85 -15.87
N GLU A 398 -15.81 26.07 -15.77
CA GLU A 398 -15.78 24.73 -15.20
C GLU A 398 -15.40 23.72 -16.28
N MET A 399 -14.52 22.78 -15.93
CA MET A 399 -14.16 21.65 -16.79
C MET A 399 -14.42 20.33 -16.06
N SER A 400 -14.90 19.34 -16.81
CA SER A 400 -14.92 17.96 -16.33
C SER A 400 -13.66 17.25 -16.81
N VAL A 401 -12.92 16.64 -15.90
CA VAL A 401 -11.65 15.96 -16.18
C VAL A 401 -11.79 14.50 -15.81
N THR A 402 -11.42 13.61 -16.73
CA THR A 402 -11.31 12.17 -16.50
C THR A 402 -9.86 11.73 -16.65
N VAL A 403 -9.27 11.27 -15.56
CA VAL A 403 -7.92 10.73 -15.51
C VAL A 403 -7.87 9.37 -16.20
N ILE A 404 -7.00 9.24 -17.19
CA ILE A 404 -6.92 8.04 -18.03
C ILE A 404 -5.73 7.18 -17.63
N LYS A 405 -4.52 7.76 -17.60
CA LYS A 405 -3.29 6.99 -17.39
C LYS A 405 -2.20 7.85 -16.79
N LYS A 406 -1.52 7.35 -15.76
CA LYS A 406 -0.26 7.93 -15.27
C LYS A 406 0.86 7.63 -16.26
N ILE A 407 1.65 8.64 -16.60
CA ILE A 407 2.79 8.49 -17.51
C ILE A 407 4.13 8.58 -16.77
N ARG A 408 4.21 9.31 -15.65
CA ARG A 408 5.39 9.34 -14.77
C ARG A 408 5.09 9.91 -13.38
N GLU A 409 6.05 9.75 -12.47
CA GLU A 409 6.08 10.43 -11.17
C GLU A 409 6.40 11.93 -11.31
N VAL A 410 6.17 12.69 -10.24
CA VAL A 410 6.69 14.06 -10.14
C VAL A 410 8.21 13.97 -9.99
N GLU A 411 8.93 14.62 -10.91
CA GLU A 411 10.39 14.62 -10.98
C GLU A 411 10.93 16.01 -10.57
N LYS A 412 12.11 16.03 -9.96
CA LYS A 412 12.89 17.26 -9.74
C LYS A 412 13.72 17.55 -10.97
N PHE A 413 13.72 18.80 -11.42
CA PHE A 413 14.54 19.27 -12.52
C PHE A 413 15.53 20.31 -12.00
N SER A 414 16.77 20.24 -12.46
CA SER A 414 17.84 21.17 -12.08
C SER A 414 17.66 22.56 -12.71
N GLY A 415 16.89 22.65 -13.80
CA GLY A 415 16.64 23.90 -14.52
C GLY A 415 15.51 23.80 -15.56
N ALA A 416 15.23 24.92 -16.23
CA ALA A 416 14.14 25.04 -17.21
C ALA A 416 14.33 24.13 -18.44
N GLU A 417 15.57 23.88 -18.87
CA GLU A 417 15.87 23.04 -20.02
C GLU A 417 15.46 21.57 -19.79
N GLU A 418 15.84 20.99 -18.66
CA GLU A 418 15.44 19.62 -18.29
C GLU A 418 13.92 19.48 -18.21
N LEU A 419 13.24 20.49 -17.63
CA LEU A 419 11.79 20.52 -17.57
C LEU A 419 11.17 20.55 -18.98
N GLN A 420 11.71 21.34 -19.90
CA GLN A 420 11.24 21.38 -21.29
C GLN A 420 11.43 20.03 -22.00
N VAL A 421 12.56 19.35 -21.78
CA VAL A 421 12.82 18.01 -22.32
C VAL A 421 11.79 17.01 -21.80
N ALA A 422 11.49 17.05 -20.50
CA ALA A 422 10.47 16.19 -19.90
C ALA A 422 9.07 16.46 -20.48
N ILE A 423 8.68 17.74 -20.62
CA ILE A 423 7.38 18.11 -21.23
C ILE A 423 7.28 17.62 -22.67
N LYS A 424 8.34 17.76 -23.48
CA LYS A 424 8.38 17.25 -24.86
C LYS A 424 8.18 15.73 -24.90
N ARG A 425 8.86 14.99 -24.02
CA ARG A 425 8.67 13.54 -23.87
C ARG A 425 7.23 13.19 -23.51
N ASP A 426 6.65 13.90 -22.56
CA ASP A 426 5.28 13.68 -22.10
C ASP A 426 4.25 13.96 -23.22
N LEU A 427 4.48 15.00 -24.04
CA LEU A 427 3.66 15.31 -25.21
C LEU A 427 3.78 14.24 -26.30
N SER A 428 4.97 13.66 -26.51
CA SER A 428 5.16 12.53 -27.42
C SER A 428 4.32 11.32 -26.98
N ILE A 429 4.33 11.01 -25.69
CA ILE A 429 3.53 9.93 -25.09
C ILE A 429 2.02 10.20 -25.30
N LEU A 430 1.57 11.45 -25.12
CA LEU A 430 0.17 11.83 -25.39
C LEU A 430 -0.18 11.71 -26.87
N ALA A 431 0.72 12.07 -27.77
CA ALA A 431 0.52 11.97 -29.22
C ALA A 431 0.36 10.49 -29.65
N ASP A 432 1.24 9.61 -29.19
CA ASP A 432 1.15 8.16 -29.46
C ASP A 432 -0.14 7.56 -28.90
N PHE A 433 -0.51 7.97 -27.68
CA PHE A 433 -1.78 7.59 -27.07
C PHE A 433 -2.99 8.04 -27.92
N SER A 434 -2.98 9.27 -28.43
CA SER A 434 -4.07 9.79 -29.27
C SER A 434 -4.21 9.06 -30.62
N LYS A 435 -3.13 8.48 -31.13
CA LYS A 435 -3.10 7.69 -32.38
C LYS A 435 -3.44 6.21 -32.18
N GLY A 436 -3.74 5.78 -30.96
CA GLY A 436 -4.03 4.38 -30.65
C GLY A 436 -2.81 3.45 -30.78
N LYS A 437 -1.59 3.99 -30.84
CA LYS A 437 -0.37 3.16 -30.83
C LYS A 437 -0.20 2.55 -29.43
N ASN A 438 -0.15 1.22 -29.37
CA ASN A 438 0.16 0.49 -28.15
C ASN A 438 1.57 0.85 -27.70
N MET A 439 1.68 1.68 -26.66
CA MET A 439 2.95 1.86 -25.96
C MET A 439 3.29 0.56 -25.23
N LEU A 440 4.47 0.03 -25.56
CA LEU A 440 5.08 -1.20 -25.04
C LEU A 440 5.38 -1.12 -23.54
#